data_AF-A0A5N6S851-F1
#
_entry.id   AF-A0A5N6S851-F1
#
_cell.length_a   1.000
_cell.length_b   1.000
_cell.length_c   1.000
_cell.angle_alpha   90.00
_cell.angle_beta   90.00
_cell.angle_gamma   90.00
#
_symmetry.space_group_name_H-M   'P 1'
#
loop_
_entity.id
_entity.type
_entity.pdbx_description
1 polymer ?
#
loop_
_entity_poly.entity_id
_entity_poly.type
_entity_poly.pdbx_seq_one_letter_code
_entity_poly.pdbx_strand_id
1 'polypeptide(L)'
;MRNNRLDVFHSLHCLNYIRMYLDKDYYAAHLEHHDSFLKNSSHIPDDWGQVHLHHCLDQVVQSVTCHADLSPVPMYGWKGVPVFLGVGQTHTCRRWEPIREWMDARNEVYEPLGEE
;
A
#
# COMPACT_ATOMS: atom_id res chain seq x y z
N MET A 1 -27.98 -13.29 2.01
CA MET A 1 -27.57 -13.55 0.62
C MET A 1 -26.06 -13.35 0.57
N ARG A 2 -25.29 -14.35 0.12
CA ARG A 2 -23.84 -14.18 -0.12
C ARG A 2 -23.70 -13.44 -1.45
N ASN A 3 -23.18 -12.23 -1.41
CA ASN A 3 -22.80 -11.49 -2.60
C ASN A 3 -21.27 -11.51 -2.64
N ASN A 4 -20.65 -12.09 -3.67
CA ASN A 4 -19.20 -12.14 -3.75
C ASN A 4 -18.69 -10.92 -4.51
N ARG A 5 -17.59 -10.32 -4.04
CA ARG A 5 -16.85 -9.27 -4.75
C ARG A 5 -15.47 -9.81 -5.10
N LEU A 6 -14.88 -9.44 -6.24
CA LEU A 6 -13.50 -9.82 -6.53
C LEU A 6 -12.55 -9.09 -5.58
N ASP A 7 -11.49 -9.77 -5.16
CA ASP A 7 -10.54 -9.22 -4.19
C ASP A 7 -9.94 -7.88 -4.65
N VAL A 8 -9.58 -7.74 -5.93
CA VAL A 8 -9.08 -6.46 -6.48
C VAL A 8 -10.00 -5.28 -6.14
N PHE A 9 -11.32 -5.45 -6.21
CA PHE A 9 -12.28 -4.40 -5.86
C PHE A 9 -12.48 -4.23 -4.35
N HIS A 10 -12.29 -5.29 -3.58
CA HIS A 10 -12.29 -5.21 -2.12
C HIS A 10 -11.03 -4.48 -1.60
N SER A 11 -9.87 -4.86 -2.12
CA SER A 11 -8.57 -4.23 -1.88
C SER A 11 -8.58 -2.74 -2.25
N LEU A 12 -9.09 -2.36 -3.43
CA LEU A 12 -9.23 -0.94 -3.80
C LEU A 12 -10.21 -0.19 -2.89
N HIS A 13 -11.30 -0.81 -2.46
CA HIS A 13 -12.23 -0.22 -1.49
C HIS A 13 -11.55 0.02 -0.14
N CYS A 14 -10.79 -0.95 0.36
CA CYS A 14 -10.02 -0.84 1.60
C CYS A 14 -8.93 0.22 1.51
N LEU A 15 -8.18 0.27 0.40
CA LEU A 15 -7.17 1.32 0.16
C LEU A 15 -7.80 2.71 0.13
N ASN A 16 -8.97 2.87 -0.51
CA ASN A 16 -9.69 4.13 -0.49
C ASN A 16 -10.17 4.49 0.93
N TYR A 17 -10.62 3.51 1.72
CA TYR A 17 -10.99 3.73 3.12
C TYR A 17 -9.78 4.16 3.96
N ILE A 18 -8.61 3.53 3.76
CA ILE A 18 -7.34 3.93 4.40
C ILE A 18 -6.98 5.35 3.98
N ARG A 19 -7.00 5.69 2.68
CA ARG A 19 -6.76 7.06 2.18
C ARG A 19 -7.67 8.08 2.87
N MET A 20 -8.97 7.80 2.93
CA MET A 20 -9.95 8.69 3.58
C MET A 20 -9.78 8.76 5.10
N TYR A 21 -9.27 7.70 5.75
CA TYR A 21 -9.04 7.69 7.19
C TYR A 21 -7.75 8.41 7.58
N LEU A 22 -6.73 8.33 6.72
CA LEU A 22 -5.49 9.11 6.84
C LEU A 22 -5.74 10.61 6.62
N ASP A 23 -6.88 10.97 6.04
CA ASP A 23 -7.27 12.34 5.69
C ASP A 23 -8.53 12.78 6.45
N LYS A 24 -8.43 12.96 7.78
CA LYS A 24 -9.57 13.48 8.58
C LYS A 24 -9.41 14.88 9.13
N ASP A 25 -8.18 15.36 9.25
CA ASP A 25 -7.82 16.77 9.42
C ASP A 25 -6.47 16.93 8.69
N TYR A 26 -6.40 16.62 7.38
CA TYR A 26 -5.16 16.64 6.59
C TYR A 26 -4.01 15.86 7.26
N TYR A 27 -3.15 16.54 7.98
CA TYR A 27 -1.94 16.10 8.64
C TYR A 27 -1.67 17.19 9.70
N ALA A 28 -2.74 17.66 10.38
CA ALA A 28 -2.91 19.01 10.95
C ALA A 28 -1.86 19.49 11.97
N ALA A 29 -0.90 18.65 12.38
CA ALA A 29 0.23 19.10 13.19
C ALA A 29 1.46 18.17 13.17
N HIS A 30 1.41 16.92 12.69
CA HIS A 30 2.45 15.93 13.06
C HIS A 30 2.77 14.82 12.03
N LEU A 31 3.33 15.18 10.88
CA LEU A 31 4.42 14.34 10.34
C LEU A 31 5.77 14.65 11.04
N GLU A 32 5.73 15.41 12.15
CA GLU A 32 6.89 16.00 12.83
C GLU A 32 7.97 15.02 13.31
N HIS A 33 7.80 13.70 13.17
CA HIS A 33 8.78 12.74 13.72
C HIS A 33 9.21 11.57 12.82
N HIS A 34 8.82 11.54 11.54
CA HIS A 34 9.18 10.40 10.67
C HIS A 34 10.35 10.59 9.72
N ASP A 35 11.21 11.59 9.97
CA ASP A 35 12.56 11.55 9.40
C ASP A 35 13.51 12.51 10.13
N SER A 36 14.23 12.00 11.13
CA SER A 36 15.35 12.73 11.74
C SER A 36 16.46 13.03 10.71
N PHE A 37 16.47 12.33 9.58
CA PHE A 37 17.40 12.56 8.47
C PHE A 37 17.04 13.79 7.62
N LEU A 38 15.75 14.10 7.46
CA LEU A 38 15.28 15.18 6.57
C LEU A 38 15.19 16.54 7.27
N LYS A 39 15.07 16.59 8.60
CA LYS A 39 14.99 17.86 9.36
C LYS A 39 16.20 18.80 9.19
N ASN A 40 17.35 18.29 8.75
CA ASN A 40 18.56 19.09 8.52
C ASN A 40 18.81 19.44 7.05
N SER A 41 17.92 19.06 6.13
CA SER A 41 18.10 19.32 4.70
C SER A 41 17.25 20.52 4.28
N SER A 42 17.91 21.64 4.00
CA SER A 42 17.30 22.93 3.61
C SER A 42 16.57 22.91 2.25
N HIS A 43 16.37 21.74 1.65
CA HIS A 43 15.78 21.57 0.31
C HIS A 43 14.50 20.73 0.30
N ILE A 44 14.00 20.31 1.47
CA ILE A 44 12.80 19.46 1.55
C ILE A 44 11.59 20.32 1.92
N PRO A 45 10.51 20.29 1.12
CA PRO A 45 9.28 21.01 1.41
C PRO A 45 8.62 20.59 2.74
N ASP A 46 7.97 21.55 3.41
CA ASP A 46 7.26 21.31 4.68
C ASP A 46 6.13 20.27 4.57
N ASP A 47 5.60 20.04 3.36
CA ASP A 47 4.55 19.07 3.05
C ASP A 47 5.08 17.71 2.56
N TRP A 48 6.40 17.46 2.62
CA TRP A 48 7.03 16.26 2.05
C TRP A 48 6.37 14.95 2.46
N GLY A 49 6.01 14.77 3.73
CA GLY A 49 5.41 13.51 4.17
C GLY A 49 4.01 13.29 3.59
N GLN A 50 3.26 14.35 3.24
CA GLN A 50 2.01 14.19 2.50
C GLN A 50 2.30 13.75 1.06
N VAL A 51 3.22 14.43 0.37
CA VAL A 51 3.62 14.09 -1.00
C VAL A 51 4.09 12.63 -1.06
N HIS A 52 4.90 12.22 -0.09
CA HIS A 52 5.39 10.86 0.03
C HIS A 52 4.25 9.86 0.27
N LEU A 53 3.32 10.12 1.19
CA LEU A 53 2.18 9.21 1.39
C LEU A 53 1.35 9.07 0.12
N HIS A 54 0.99 10.18 -0.54
CA HIS A 54 0.19 10.14 -1.77
C HIS A 54 0.90 9.33 -2.86
N HIS A 55 2.20 9.59 -3.07
CA HIS A 55 3.02 8.81 -3.99
C HIS A 55 3.05 7.31 -3.65
N CYS A 56 3.20 6.96 -2.36
CA CYS A 56 3.17 5.57 -1.89
C CYS A 56 1.81 4.92 -2.13
N LEU A 57 0.70 5.60 -1.81
CA LEU A 57 -0.65 5.09 -2.04
C LEU A 57 -0.91 4.86 -3.53
N ASP A 58 -0.47 5.77 -4.40
CA ASP A 58 -0.58 5.62 -5.85
C ASP A 58 0.22 4.41 -6.36
N GLN A 59 1.42 4.19 -5.83
CA GLN A 59 2.20 2.99 -6.13
C GLN A 59 1.48 1.69 -5.72
N VAL A 60 0.85 1.68 -4.54
CA VAL A 60 0.09 0.51 -4.07
C VAL A 60 -1.15 0.28 -4.95
N VAL A 61 -1.88 1.34 -5.33
CA VAL A 61 -3.04 1.24 -6.23
C VAL A 61 -2.62 0.67 -7.59
N GLN A 62 -1.50 1.13 -8.14
CA GLN A 62 -0.95 0.58 -9.38
C GLN A 62 -0.63 -0.90 -9.23
N SER A 63 0.06 -1.30 -8.15
CA SER A 63 0.39 -2.70 -7.90
C SER A 63 -0.86 -3.58 -7.80
N VAL A 64 -1.87 -3.15 -7.04
CA VAL A 64 -3.15 -3.89 -6.89
C VAL A 64 -3.87 -4.02 -8.23
N THR A 65 -3.92 -2.94 -9.02
CA THR A 65 -4.61 -2.93 -10.32
C THR A 65 -3.90 -3.79 -11.35
N CYS A 66 -2.57 -3.72 -11.41
CA CYS A 66 -1.76 -4.49 -12.36
C CYS A 66 -1.78 -6.00 -12.07
N HIS A 67 -1.80 -6.40 -10.80
CA HIS A 67 -1.83 -7.82 -10.43
C HIS A 67 -3.24 -8.42 -10.38
N ALA A 68 -4.25 -7.59 -10.07
CA ALA A 68 -5.68 -7.92 -10.04
C ALA A 68 -6.01 -9.32 -9.52
N ASP A 69 -6.14 -9.48 -8.20
CA ASP A 69 -6.59 -10.74 -7.62
C ASP A 69 -8.10 -10.96 -7.88
N LEU A 70 -8.41 -12.04 -8.60
CA LEU A 70 -9.77 -12.45 -8.98
C LEU A 70 -10.43 -13.40 -7.99
N SER A 71 -9.78 -13.68 -6.85
CA SER A 71 -10.33 -14.53 -5.80
C SER A 71 -11.66 -13.95 -5.29
N PRO A 72 -12.73 -14.76 -5.18
CA PRO A 72 -14.00 -14.28 -4.65
C PRO A 72 -13.91 -14.00 -3.15
N VAL A 73 -14.26 -12.79 -2.76
CA VAL A 73 -14.38 -12.37 -1.35
C VAL A 73 -15.80 -12.65 -0.85
N PRO A 74 -15.97 -13.52 0.17
CA PRO A 74 -17.25 -13.71 0.81
C PRO A 74 -17.65 -12.45 1.58
N MET A 75 -18.81 -11.88 1.26
CA MET A 75 -19.35 -10.72 1.96
C MET A 75 -20.47 -11.13 2.92
N TYR A 76 -20.36 -10.69 4.17
CA TYR A 76 -21.35 -10.93 5.23
C TYR A 76 -22.08 -9.64 5.57
N GLY A 77 -23.41 -9.69 5.67
CA GLY A 77 -24.25 -8.56 6.06
C GLY A 77 -25.25 -8.96 7.14
N TRP A 78 -25.75 -7.97 7.87
CA TRP A 78 -26.71 -8.14 8.95
C TRP A 78 -28.10 -7.66 8.53
N LYS A 79 -29.15 -8.35 8.98
CA LYS A 79 -30.53 -8.00 8.62
C LYS A 79 -30.85 -6.58 9.11
N GLY A 80 -31.29 -5.71 8.20
CA GLY A 80 -31.61 -4.31 8.50
C GLY A 80 -30.42 -3.36 8.51
N VAL A 81 -29.19 -3.83 8.24
CA VAL A 81 -27.98 -3.00 8.16
C VAL A 81 -27.48 -2.99 6.72
N PRO A 82 -27.37 -1.83 6.05
CA PRO A 82 -26.92 -1.73 4.66
C PRO A 82 -25.38 -1.76 4.55
N VAL A 83 -24.73 -2.63 5.31
CA VAL A 83 -23.26 -2.75 5.36
C VAL A 83 -22.87 -4.21 5.18
N PHE A 84 -21.79 -4.42 4.43
CA PHE A 84 -21.20 -5.74 4.20
C PHE A 84 -19.74 -5.74 4.63
N LEU A 85 -19.33 -6.79 5.31
CA LEU A 85 -17.94 -7.04 5.69
C LEU A 85 -17.39 -8.17 4.81
N GLY A 86 -16.31 -7.87 4.09
CA GLY A 86 -15.49 -8.90 3.45
C GLY A 86 -14.59 -9.56 4.49
N VAL A 87 -14.45 -10.87 4.43
CA VAL A 87 -13.54 -11.63 5.28
C VAL A 87 -12.43 -12.24 4.43
N GLY A 88 -11.32 -12.59 5.06
CA GLY A 88 -10.20 -13.23 4.35
C GLY A 88 -10.63 -14.51 3.61
N GLN A 89 -10.07 -14.70 2.43
CA GLN A 89 -10.21 -15.93 1.64
C GLN A 89 -8.85 -16.54 1.32
N THR A 90 -8.86 -17.68 0.65
CA THR A 90 -7.67 -18.27 0.06
C THR A 90 -7.30 -17.51 -1.21
N HIS A 91 -6.01 -17.16 -1.33
CA HIS A 91 -5.43 -16.49 -2.49
C HIS A 91 -4.44 -17.40 -3.20
N THR A 92 -4.16 -17.11 -4.47
CA THR A 92 -3.06 -17.74 -5.21
C THR A 92 -1.90 -16.76 -5.31
N CYS A 93 -0.82 -17.05 -4.58
CA CYS A 93 0.35 -16.17 -4.53
C CYS A 93 1.36 -16.49 -5.64
N ARG A 94 2.20 -15.51 -5.98
CA ARG A 94 3.43 -15.75 -6.75
C ARG A 94 4.41 -16.58 -5.91
N ARG A 95 5.18 -17.43 -6.58
CA ARG A 95 6.30 -18.15 -5.95
C ARG A 95 7.41 -17.14 -5.63
N TRP A 96 7.82 -17.08 -4.37
CA TRP A 96 8.68 -16.00 -3.85
C TRP A 96 10.17 -16.27 -4.04
N GLU A 97 10.56 -17.55 -4.01
CA GLU A 97 11.96 -17.97 -4.04
C GLU A 97 12.68 -17.44 -5.29
N PRO A 98 12.15 -17.57 -6.53
CA PRO A 98 12.82 -17.02 -7.71
C PRO A 98 12.90 -15.48 -7.72
N ILE A 99 11.95 -14.80 -7.08
CA ILE A 99 11.96 -13.33 -6.96
C ILE A 99 13.11 -12.91 -6.05
N ARG A 100 13.28 -13.62 -4.94
CA ARG A 100 14.36 -13.40 -3.97
C ARG A 100 15.73 -13.66 -4.60
N GLU A 101 15.90 -14.82 -5.23
CA GLU A 101 17.13 -15.21 -5.93
C GLU A 101 17.54 -14.17 -7.00
N TRP A 102 16.58 -13.71 -7.80
CA TRP A 102 16.82 -12.67 -8.80
C TRP A 102 17.28 -11.33 -8.20
N MET A 103 16.74 -10.95 -7.05
CA MET A 103 17.08 -9.70 -6.37
C MET A 103 18.45 -9.78 -5.71
N ASP A 104 18.75 -10.89 -5.03
CA ASP A 104 20.00 -11.08 -4.31
C ASP A 104 21.19 -11.11 -5.29
N ALA A 105 21.07 -11.82 -6.42
CA ALA A 105 22.08 -11.84 -7.48
C ALA A 105 22.40 -10.45 -8.10
N ARG A 106 21.50 -9.47 -7.94
CA ARG A 106 21.70 -8.08 -8.40
C ARG A 106 22.29 -7.18 -7.34
N ASN A 107 22.01 -7.46 -6.08
CA ASN A 107 22.55 -6.71 -4.95
C ASN A 107 23.98 -7.15 -4.58
N GLU A 108 24.42 -8.33 -5.00
CA GLU A 108 25.82 -8.78 -4.86
C GLU A 108 26.80 -7.96 -5.73
N VAL A 109 26.31 -7.24 -6.75
CA VAL A 109 27.10 -6.30 -7.56
C VAL A 109 27.05 -4.90 -6.94
N TYR A 110 27.54 -4.77 -5.71
CA TYR A 110 27.85 -3.46 -5.14
C TYR A 110 29.37 -3.27 -5.24
N GLU A 111 29.85 -2.76 -6.37
CA GLU A 111 31.17 -2.13 -6.38
C GLU A 111 31.04 -0.83 -5.59
N PRO A 112 31.79 -0.65 -4.49
CA PRO A 112 31.88 0.65 -3.86
C PRO A 112 32.35 1.63 -4.92
N LEU A 113 31.63 2.74 -5.10
CA LEU A 113 32.15 3.86 -5.88
C LEU A 113 33.49 4.23 -5.24
N GLY A 114 34.58 3.93 -5.95
CA GLY A 114 35.91 4.29 -5.50
C GLY A 114 35.95 5.78 -5.22
N GLU A 115 36.45 6.14 -4.05
CA GLU A 115 36.81 7.52 -3.75
C GLU A 115 37.95 7.91 -4.70
N GLU A 116 37.62 8.65 -5.77
CA GLU A 116 38.58 9.53 -6.48
C GLU A 116 38.67 10.89 -5.78
#